data_AF-A0A0B5NJK4-F1
#
_entry.id   AF-A0A0B5NJK4-F1
#
_cell.length_a   1.000
_cell.length_b   1.000
_cell.length_c   1.000
_cell.angle_alpha   90.00
_cell.angle_beta   90.00
_cell.angle_gamma   90.00
#
_symmetry.space_group_name_H-M   'P 1'
#
loop_
_entity.id
_entity.type
_entity.pdbx_description
1 polymer ?
#
loop_
_entity_poly.entity_id
_entity_poly.type
_entity_poly.pdbx_seq_one_letter_code
_entity_poly.pdbx_strand_id
1 'polypeptide(L)'
;MENKNNSFVVTVTPITNNSDLNTPTEKTMQAPEKKQFKNQQGSIKIPKQSKEELEALMKITNTKFTHEIIDLLINHYVNNELTPEQKSKFNILTDI
;
A
#
# COMPACT_ATOMS: atom_id res chain seq x y z
N MET A 1 35.56 19.51 -46.65
CA MET A 1 34.60 18.86 -45.73
C MET A 1 35.31 17.70 -45.08
N GLU A 2 35.66 17.85 -43.80
CA GLU A 2 36.34 16.86 -42.97
C GLU A 2 35.32 15.87 -42.43
N ASN A 3 35.45 14.58 -42.76
CA ASN A 3 34.60 13.54 -42.19
C ASN A 3 35.30 12.94 -40.97
N LYS A 4 34.59 12.98 -39.85
CA LYS A 4 35.08 12.70 -38.49
C LYS A 4 35.08 11.20 -38.23
N ASN A 5 36.21 10.76 -37.70
CA ASN A 5 36.46 9.40 -37.25
C ASN A 5 35.57 9.08 -36.04
N ASN A 6 34.63 8.14 -36.19
CA ASN A 6 33.98 7.50 -35.04
C ASN A 6 34.37 6.01 -35.01
N SER A 7 35.32 5.69 -34.13
CA SER A 7 35.72 4.33 -33.80
C SER A 7 34.66 3.73 -32.85
N PHE A 8 33.96 2.69 -33.30
CA PHE A 8 33.09 1.88 -32.44
C PHE A 8 33.68 0.47 -32.38
N VAL A 9 34.41 0.19 -31.30
CA VAL A 9 34.99 -1.13 -31.05
C VAL A 9 33.91 -1.98 -30.39
N VAL A 10 33.32 -2.91 -31.14
CA VAL A 10 32.36 -3.90 -30.62
C VAL A 10 33.16 -5.03 -29.98
N THR A 11 33.23 -5.06 -28.65
CA THR A 11 33.73 -6.21 -27.90
C THR A 11 32.61 -7.23 -27.73
N VAL A 12 32.68 -8.31 -28.49
CA VAL A 12 31.83 -9.50 -28.33
C VAL A 12 32.43 -10.38 -27.23
N THR A 13 31.71 -10.51 -26.11
CA THR A 13 32.03 -11.51 -25.08
C THR A 13 31.44 -12.86 -25.45
N PRO A 14 32.20 -13.97 -25.35
CA PRO A 14 31.68 -15.31 -25.64
C PRO A 14 30.72 -15.77 -24.54
N ILE A 15 29.60 -16.39 -24.93
CA ILE A 15 28.66 -17.01 -24.01
C ILE A 15 29.24 -18.38 -23.62
N THR A 16 29.70 -18.50 -22.38
CA THR A 16 30.02 -19.81 -21.77
C THR A 16 28.81 -20.26 -20.97
N ASN A 17 28.10 -21.26 -21.49
CA ASN A 17 27.23 -22.12 -20.68
C ASN A 17 28.12 -22.88 -19.69
N ASN A 18 27.94 -22.64 -18.39
CA ASN A 18 28.20 -23.62 -17.35
C ASN A 18 27.31 -23.30 -16.15
N SER A 19 26.37 -24.21 -15.90
CA SER A 19 25.64 -24.33 -14.65
C SER A 19 26.65 -24.59 -13.55
N ASP A 20 26.82 -23.65 -12.62
CA ASP A 20 27.37 -24.00 -11.32
C ASP A 20 26.76 -23.17 -10.20
N LEU A 21 26.41 -23.92 -9.17
CA LEU A 21 25.70 -23.58 -7.97
C LEU A 21 26.59 -22.74 -7.03
N ASN A 22 25.95 -21.87 -6.25
CA ASN A 22 26.47 -21.07 -5.11
C ASN A 22 26.89 -19.62 -5.39
N THR A 23 25.93 -18.71 -5.25
CA THR A 23 26.20 -17.31 -4.85
C THR A 23 25.61 -17.05 -3.46
N PRO A 24 26.41 -16.66 -2.45
CA PRO A 24 25.90 -16.19 -1.18
C PRO A 24 25.48 -14.72 -1.28
N THR A 25 24.43 -14.36 -0.53
CA THR A 25 24.04 -13.00 -0.15
C THR A 25 23.26 -12.19 -1.20
N GLU A 26 22.02 -12.62 -1.45
CA GLU A 26 20.95 -11.66 -1.71
C GLU A 26 20.88 -10.71 -0.50
N LYS A 27 21.32 -9.46 -0.68
CA LYS A 27 20.95 -8.39 0.23
C LYS A 27 19.44 -8.21 0.13
N THR A 28 18.70 -8.97 0.94
CA THR A 28 17.38 -8.55 1.39
C THR A 28 17.56 -7.17 2.00
N MET A 29 17.25 -6.13 1.23
CA MET A 29 17.04 -4.80 1.75
C MET A 29 15.89 -4.93 2.74
N GLN A 30 16.22 -5.11 4.01
CA GLN A 30 15.23 -5.13 5.08
C GLN A 30 14.53 -3.77 5.02
N ALA A 31 13.28 -3.80 4.58
CA ALA A 31 12.41 -2.65 4.73
C ALA A 31 12.42 -2.30 6.23
N PRO A 32 12.57 -1.01 6.59
CA PRO A 32 12.63 -0.63 8.00
C PRO A 32 11.40 -1.17 8.71
N GLU A 33 11.62 -1.86 9.84
CA GLU A 33 10.55 -2.39 10.67
C GLU A 33 9.55 -1.27 10.95
N LYS A 34 8.33 -1.43 10.44
CA LYS A 34 7.28 -0.42 10.62
C LYS A 34 6.99 -0.34 12.11
N LYS A 35 7.29 0.81 12.71
CA LYS A 35 6.93 1.13 14.10
C LYS A 35 5.45 0.78 14.30
N GLN A 36 5.20 -0.25 15.10
CA GLN A 36 3.84 -0.62 15.47
C GLN A 36 3.37 0.35 16.54
N PHE A 37 2.42 1.21 16.19
CA PHE A 37 1.75 2.04 17.17
C PHE A 37 0.63 1.21 17.79
N LYS A 38 0.47 1.27 19.12
CA LYS A 38 -0.55 0.49 19.86
C LYS A 38 -1.98 0.69 19.33
N ASN A 39 -2.23 1.82 18.68
CA ASN A 39 -3.53 2.21 18.12
C ASN A 39 -3.62 2.03 16.59
N GLN A 40 -2.68 1.34 15.96
CA GLN A 40 -2.68 1.08 14.52
C GLN A 40 -2.38 -0.40 14.25
N GLN A 41 -3.42 -1.14 13.86
CA GLN A 41 -3.25 -2.55 13.44
C GLN A 41 -2.98 -2.67 11.92
N GLY A 42 -3.18 -1.61 11.15
CA GLY A 42 -2.96 -1.61 9.71
C GLY A 42 -2.92 -0.20 9.11
N SER A 43 -2.35 -0.09 7.92
CA SER A 43 -2.35 1.15 7.12
C SER A 43 -3.22 0.94 5.89
N ILE A 44 -4.23 1.80 5.71
CA ILE A 44 -5.13 1.79 4.56
C ILE A 44 -4.67 2.88 3.60
N LYS A 45 -4.37 2.51 2.34
CA LYS A 45 -4.11 3.49 1.28
C LYS A 45 -5.43 3.93 0.69
N ILE A 46 -5.65 5.24 0.61
CA ILE A 46 -6.85 5.86 0.06
C ILE A 46 -6.50 6.86 -1.05
N PRO A 47 -7.39 7.10 -2.02
CA PRO A 47 -7.23 8.16 -3.02
C PRO A 47 -7.10 9.55 -2.37
N LYS A 48 -6.44 10.48 -3.08
CA LYS A 48 -6.23 11.86 -2.58
C LYS A 48 -7.54 12.57 -2.25
N GLN A 49 -8.55 12.44 -3.11
CA GLN A 49 -9.85 13.06 -2.90
C GLN A 49 -10.51 12.57 -1.60
N SER A 50 -10.60 11.24 -1.41
CA SER A 50 -11.18 10.66 -0.20
C SER A 50 -10.44 11.06 1.07
N LYS A 51 -9.11 11.29 0.99
CA LYS A 51 -8.32 11.82 2.10
C LYS A 51 -8.74 13.25 2.47
N GLU A 52 -8.94 14.12 1.48
CA GLU A 52 -9.32 15.51 1.71
C GLU A 52 -10.72 15.61 2.33
N GLU A 53 -11.68 14.80 1.85
CA GLU A 53 -13.03 14.71 2.42
C GLU A 53 -12.99 14.19 3.86
N LEU A 54 -12.16 13.19 4.13
CA LEU A 54 -12.00 12.63 5.48
C LEU A 54 -11.38 13.63 6.46
N GLU A 55 -10.37 14.41 6.03
CA GLU A 55 -9.80 15.48 6.84
C GLU A 55 -10.80 16.62 7.08
N ALA A 56 -11.63 16.95 6.09
CA ALA A 56 -12.69 17.94 6.26
C ALA A 56 -13.73 17.46 7.28
N LEU A 57 -14.15 16.20 7.21
CA LEU A 57 -15.03 15.59 8.19
C LEU A 57 -14.44 15.64 9.59
N MET A 58 -13.16 15.27 9.77
CA MET A 58 -12.48 15.33 11.05
C MET A 58 -12.49 16.73 11.67
N LYS A 59 -12.34 17.78 10.84
CA LYS A 59 -12.38 19.17 11.30
C LYS A 59 -13.77 19.60 11.77
N ILE A 60 -14.82 19.15 11.09
CA ILE A 60 -16.21 19.50 11.40
C ILE A 60 -16.68 18.79 12.67
N THR A 61 -16.36 17.50 12.81
CA THR A 61 -16.76 16.68 13.96
C THR A 61 -15.80 16.83 15.15
N ASN A 62 -14.70 17.58 14.99
CA ASN A 62 -13.66 17.81 15.99
C ASN A 62 -13.05 16.50 16.54
N THR A 63 -12.95 15.47 15.69
CA THR A 63 -12.33 14.19 16.05
C THR A 63 -10.83 14.26 15.93
N LYS A 64 -10.13 13.68 16.90
CA LYS A 64 -8.66 13.69 16.94
C LYS A 64 -8.07 12.62 16.04
N PHE A 65 -8.78 11.51 15.83
CA PHE A 65 -8.24 10.38 15.10
C PHE A 65 -9.10 9.98 13.91
N THR A 66 -8.43 9.65 12.81
CA THR A 66 -9.10 9.25 11.57
C THR A 66 -9.92 7.97 11.71
N HIS A 67 -9.49 7.03 12.56
CA HIS A 67 -10.24 5.79 12.78
C HIS A 67 -11.61 6.04 13.41
N GLU A 68 -11.76 7.07 14.26
CA GLU A 68 -13.05 7.43 14.85
C GLU A 68 -14.07 7.81 13.77
N ILE A 69 -13.63 8.53 12.74
CA ILE A 69 -14.49 8.87 11.60
C ILE A 69 -14.78 7.66 10.73
N ILE A 70 -13.80 6.80 10.50
CA ILE A 70 -14.01 5.56 9.75
C ILE A 70 -15.05 4.69 10.45
N ASP A 71 -14.94 4.51 11.77
CA ASP A 71 -15.90 3.75 12.57
C ASP A 71 -17.30 4.37 12.53
N LEU A 72 -17.38 5.71 12.61
CA LEU A 72 -18.65 6.43 12.47
C LEU A 72 -19.28 6.21 11.08
N LEU A 73 -18.49 6.29 10.02
CA LEU A 73 -18.95 6.09 8.64
C LEU A 73 -19.44 4.66 8.42
N ILE A 74 -18.71 3.66 8.93
CA ILE A 74 -19.11 2.25 8.86
C ILE A 74 -20.44 2.07 9.60
N ASN A 75 -20.54 2.56 10.83
CA ASN A 75 -21.77 2.44 11.63
C ASN A 75 -22.96 3.15 10.97
N HIS A 76 -22.74 4.32 10.38
CA HIS A 76 -23.79 5.04 9.64
C HIS A 76 -24.28 4.22 8.45
N TYR A 77 -23.36 3.68 7.64
CA TYR A 77 -23.71 2.87 6.47
C TYR A 77 -24.45 1.58 6.87
N VAL A 78 -23.98 0.88 7.91
CA VAL A 78 -24.59 -0.36 8.40
C VAL A 78 -26.00 -0.15 8.95
N ASN A 79 -26.27 1.00 9.57
CA ASN A 79 -27.56 1.28 10.18
C ASN A 79 -28.58 1.89 9.21
N ASN A 80 -28.13 2.68 8.23
CA ASN A 80 -29.03 3.45 7.38
C ASN A 80 -29.17 2.89 5.95
N GLU A 81 -28.13 2.24 5.41
CA GLU A 81 -28.09 1.84 3.99
C GLU A 81 -28.22 0.33 3.78
N LEU A 82 -27.83 -0.50 4.76
CA LEU A 82 -27.89 -1.95 4.61
C LEU A 82 -29.31 -2.49 4.82
N THR A 83 -29.70 -3.45 3.98
CA THR A 83 -30.91 -4.25 4.23
C THR A 83 -30.70 -5.15 5.46
N PRO A 84 -31.80 -5.63 6.10
CA PRO A 84 -31.68 -6.52 7.26
C PRO A 84 -30.85 -7.78 6.98
N GLU A 85 -30.93 -8.33 5.77
CA GLU A 85 -30.14 -9.49 5.34
C GLU A 85 -28.65 -9.15 5.20
N GLN A 86 -28.33 -8.02 4.56
CA GLN A 86 -26.95 -7.55 4.45
C GLN A 86 -26.33 -7.22 5.81
N LYS A 87 -27.11 -6.63 6.71
CA LYS A 87 -26.70 -6.33 8.08
C LYS A 87 -26.42 -7.61 8.87
N SER A 88 -27.26 -8.63 8.74
CA SER A 88 -27.02 -9.94 9.35
C SER A 88 -25.73 -10.57 8.82
N LYS A 89 -25.50 -10.53 7.51
CA LYS A 89 -24.26 -11.03 6.90
C LYS A 89 -23.03 -10.24 7.35
N PHE A 90 -23.13 -8.92 7.44
CA PHE A 90 -22.06 -8.06 7.96
C PHE A 90 -21.68 -8.48 9.38
N ASN A 91 -22.66 -8.60 10.27
CA ASN A 91 -22.42 -9.02 11.66
C ASN A 91 -21.72 -10.38 11.76
N ILE A 92 -22.13 -11.37 10.96
CA ILE A 92 -21.49 -12.70 10.95
C ILE A 92 -20.03 -12.64 10.48
N LEU A 93 -19.69 -11.73 9.57
CA LEU A 93 -18.32 -11.56 9.08
C LEU A 93 -17.43 -10.78 10.07
N THR A 94 -18.04 -9.99 10.95
CA THR A 94 -17.34 -9.13 11.91
C THR A 94 -17.34 -9.66 13.34
N ASP A 95 -18.23 -10.60 13.69
CA ASP A 95 -18.19 -11.35 14.95
C ASP A 95 -16.96 -12.27 14.92
N ILE A 96 -15.88 -11.80 15.53
CA ILE A 96 -14.63 -12.55 15.79
C ILE A 96 -14.62 -13.01 17.24
#